data_AF-A0A7D5ZBA0-F1
#
_entry.id   AF-A0A7D5ZBA0-F1
#
_cell.length_a   1.000
_cell.length_b   1.000
_cell.length_c   1.000
_cell.angle_alpha   90.00
_cell.angle_beta   90.00
_cell.angle_gamma   90.00
#
_symmetry.space_group_name_H-M   'P 1'
#
loop_
_entity.id
_entity.type
_entity.pdbx_description
1 polymer ?
#
loop_
_entity_poly.entity_id
_entity_poly.type
_entity_poly.pdbx_seq_one_letter_code
_entity_poly.pdbx_strand_id
1 'polypeptide(L)' 'MPVDYTDKNNATLTTNEVALLLKVKAQTIRKNYCLKGSFLGCRPIKLSNGLLRWPTKAILNILEGL' A
#
# COMPACT_ATOMS: atom_id res chain seq x y z
N MET A 1 16.29 -11.49 7.55
CA MET A 1 16.96 -10.86 6.40
C MET A 1 15.95 -9.93 5.72
N PRO A 2 16.16 -8.61 5.67
CA PRO A 2 15.36 -7.73 4.83
C PRO A 2 16.00 -7.68 3.44
N VAL A 3 15.27 -8.16 2.44
CA VAL A 3 15.66 -8.08 1.03
C VAL A 3 15.20 -6.73 0.49
N ASP A 4 16.15 -5.80 0.37
CA ASP A 4 15.95 -4.46 -0.19
C ASP A 4 15.84 -4.51 -1.72
N TYR A 5 14.66 -4.85 -2.24
CA TYR A 5 14.33 -4.71 -3.67
C TYR A 5 13.92 -3.26 -3.99
N THR A 6 14.79 -2.29 -3.75
CA THR A 6 14.51 -0.89 -4.06
C THR A 6 14.87 -0.56 -5.51
N ASP A 7 13.89 -0.75 -6.39
CA ASP A 7 13.84 -0.01 -7.65
C ASP A 7 13.59 1.48 -7.34
N LYS A 8 14.67 2.26 -7.41
CA LYS A 8 14.76 3.68 -7.02
C LYS A 8 13.79 4.64 -7.72
N ASN A 9 13.00 4.21 -8.72
CA ASN A 9 12.16 5.11 -9.53
C ASN A 9 10.66 4.76 -9.60
N ASN A 10 10.20 3.67 -8.96
CA ASN A 10 8.77 3.30 -8.90
C ASN A 10 8.42 2.76 -7.50
N ALA A 11 8.60 3.58 -6.46
CA ALA A 11 8.41 3.15 -5.09
C ALA A 11 6.99 2.57 -4.89
N THR A 12 6.92 1.30 -4.48
CA THR A 12 5.68 0.66 -4.03
C THR A 12 5.84 0.26 -2.56
N LEU A 13 4.91 0.74 -1.74
CA LEU A 13 4.92 0.59 -0.29
C LEU A 13 4.33 -0.75 0.13
N THR A 14 4.81 -1.29 1.25
CA THR A 14 4.13 -2.39 1.94
C THR A 14 2.85 -1.88 2.61
N THR A 15 1.94 -2.81 2.91
CA THR A 15 0.73 -2.47 3.68
C THR A 15 1.06 -1.89 5.07
N ASN A 16 2.19 -2.27 5.66
CA ASN A 16 2.62 -1.76 6.96
C ASN A 16 3.17 -0.33 6.85
N GLU A 17 3.92 -0.02 5.79
CA GLU A 17 4.38 1.35 5.52
C GLU A 17 3.20 2.29 5.25
N VAL A 18 2.22 1.86 4.45
CA VAL A 18 0.99 2.64 4.22
C VAL A 18 0.22 2.87 5.52
N ALA A 19 0.15 1.85 6.37
CA ALA A 19 -0.48 1.96 7.68
C ALA A 19 0.18 3.01 8.57
N LEU A 20 1.52 3.06 8.57
CA LEU A 20 2.28 4.07 9.30
C LEU A 20 2.03 5.49 8.75
N LEU A 21 2.06 5.67 7.42
CA LEU A 21 1.85 6.96 6.79
C LEU A 21 0.45 7.52 7.06
N LEU A 22 -0.58 6.69 6.92
CA LEU A 22 -1.98 7.08 7.13
C LEU A 22 -2.39 7.01 8.60
N LYS A 23 -1.49 6.64 9.52
CA LYS A 23 -1.76 6.43 10.96
C LYS A 23 -2.95 5.51 11.23
N VAL A 24 -3.13 4.49 10.40
CA VAL A 24 -4.18 3.47 10.54
C VAL A 24 -3.57 2.11 10.85
N LYS A 25 -4.37 1.18 11.40
CA LYS A 25 -3.91 -0.20 11.56
C LYS A 25 -3.85 -0.88 10.20
N ALA A 26 -2.77 -1.62 9.93
CA ALA A 26 -2.62 -2.42 8.72
C ALA A 26 -3.79 -3.43 8.52
N GLN A 27 -4.37 -3.91 9.63
CA GLN A 27 -5.55 -4.78 9.59
C GLN A 27 -6.78 -4.10 9.01
N THR A 28 -6.96 -2.80 9.26
CA THR A 28 -8.05 -2.01 8.68
C THR A 28 -7.91 -1.90 7.17
N ILE A 29 -6.68 -1.68 6.68
CA ILE A 29 -6.37 -1.63 5.24
C ILE A 29 -6.70 -2.97 4.59
N ARG A 30 -6.23 -4.09 5.16
CA ARG A 30 -6.51 -5.44 4.65
C ARG A 30 -8.00 -5.75 4.65
N LYS A 31 -8.71 -5.47 5.75
CA LYS A 31 -10.15 -5.70 5.86
C LYS A 31 -10.92 -4.91 4.80
N ASN A 32 -10.62 -3.62 4.63
CA ASN A 32 -11.29 -2.78 3.65
C ASN A 32 -10.98 -3.24 2.22
N TYR A 33 -9.72 -3.59 1.93
CA TYR A 33 -9.34 -4.16 0.64
C TYR A 33 -10.09 -5.46 0.33
N CYS A 34 -10.24 -6.38 1.28
CA CYS A 34 -11.01 -7.60 1.06
C CYS A 34 -12.50 -7.34 0.81
N LEU A 35 -13.09 -6.33 1.48
CA LEU A 35 -14.52 -6.04 1.36
C LEU A 35 -14.86 -5.21 0.11
N LYS A 36 -14.02 -4.23 -0.24
CA LYS A 36 -14.28 -3.27 -1.34
C LYS A 36 -13.39 -3.48 -2.57
N GLY A 37 -12.39 -4.37 -2.51
CA GLY A 37 -11.41 -4.56 -3.58
C GLY A 37 -10.42 -3.40 -3.76
N SER A 38 -10.53 -2.35 -2.95
CA SER A 38 -9.67 -1.16 -2.96
C SER A 38 -9.64 -0.53 -1.57
N PHE A 39 -8.61 0.24 -1.29
CA PHE A 39 -8.51 1.02 -0.06
C PHE A 39 -8.41 2.50 -0.43
N LEU A 40 -9.41 3.30 -0.05
CA LEU A 40 -9.48 4.74 -0.35
C LEU A 40 -9.27 5.04 -1.85
N GLY A 41 -9.81 4.19 -2.73
CA GLY A 41 -9.65 4.32 -4.19
C GLY A 41 -8.33 3.77 -4.74
N CYS A 42 -7.35 3.43 -3.89
CA CYS A 42 -6.11 2.78 -4.30
C CYS A 42 -6.28 1.28 -4.50
N ARG A 43 -5.67 0.77 -5.59
CA ARG A 43 -5.59 -0.66 -5.88
C ARG A 43 -4.15 -1.16 -5.63
N PRO A 44 -3.95 -2.18 -4.80
CA PRO A 44 -2.64 -2.77 -4.62
C PRO A 44 -2.27 -3.65 -5.82
N ILE A 45 -0.97 -3.74 -6.05
CA ILE A 45 -0.34 -4.68 -6.98
C ILE A 45 -0.13 -5.99 -6.22
N LYS A 46 -0.71 -7.07 -6.74
CA LYS A 46 -0.46 -8.43 -6.24
C LYS A 46 0.85 -8.93 -6.81
N LEU A 47 1.79 -9.28 -5.94
CA LEU A 47 3.04 -9.92 -6.34
C LEU A 47 2.83 -11.44 -6.47
N SER A 48 3.72 -12.10 -7.22
CA SER A 48 3.73 -13.56 -7.39
C SER A 48 3.90 -14.32 -6.06
N ASN A 49 4.50 -13.69 -5.05
CA ASN A 49 4.63 -14.24 -3.70
C ASN A 49 3.37 -14.07 -2.82
N GLY A 50 2.27 -13.56 -3.37
CA GLY A 50 1.01 -13.33 -2.67
C GLY A 50 0.98 -12.07 -1.79
N LEU A 51 2.06 -11.27 -1.76
CA LEU A 51 2.08 -10.00 -1.04
C LEU A 51 1.40 -8.88 -1.84
N LEU A 52 0.93 -7.87 -1.10
CA LEU A 52 0.30 -6.66 -1.64
C LEU A 52 1.27 -5.48 -1.56
N ARG A 53 1.52 -4.83 -2.69
CA ARG A 53 2.31 -3.60 -2.82
C ARG A 53 1.43 -2.44 -3.24
N TRP A 54 1.58 -1.31 -2.57
CA TRP A 54 0.76 -0.11 -2.78
C TRP A 54 1.56 0.95 -3.53
N PRO A 55 1.07 1.50 -4.65
CA PRO A 55 1.81 2.53 -5.38
C PRO A 55 1.96 3.81 -4.53
N THR A 56 3.20 4.28 -4.30
CA THR A 56 3.47 5.44 -3.45
C THR A 56 2.72 6.69 -3.91
N LYS A 57 2.70 6.97 -5.21
CA LYS A 57 1.99 8.14 -5.77
C LYS A 57 0.51 8.16 -5.37
N ALA A 58 -0.15 7.01 -5.44
CA ALA A 58 -1.58 6.94 -5.13
C ALA A 58 -1.84 7.12 -3.62
N ILE A 59 -0.95 6.60 -2.76
CA ILE A 59 -1.01 6.82 -1.31
C ILE A 59 -0.74 8.28 -0.96
N LEU A 60 0.21 8.93 -1.63
CA LEU A 60 0.51 10.35 -1.44
C LEU A 60 -0.68 11.23 -1.87
N ASN A 61 -1.32 10.95 -3.00
CA ASN A 61 -2.52 11.67 -3.42
C ASN A 61 -3.64 11.60 -2.36
N ILE A 62 -3.86 10.41 -1.76
CA ILE A 62 -4.82 10.25 -0.65
C ILE A 62 -4.42 11.12 0.55
N LEU A 63 -3.14 11.18 0.89
CA LEU A 63 -2.64 11.94 2.03
C LEU A 63 -2.75 13.45 1.78
N GLU A 64 -2.50 13.89 0.56
CA GLU A 64 -2.65 15.28 0.12
C GLU A 64 -4.12 15.68 -0.03
N GLY A 65 -5.05 14.72 -0.11
CA GLY A 65 -6.48 14.95 -0.20
C GLY A 65 -6.94 15.39 -1.59
N LEU A 66 -6.17 15.08 -2.64
CA LEU A 66 -6.41 15.44 -4.05
C LEU A 66 -6.72 14.21 -4.91
#